data_AF-A0A7C4UJL0-F1
#
_entry.id   AF-A0A7C4UJL0-F1
#
_cell.length_a   1.000
_cell.length_b   1.000
_cell.length_c   1.000
_cell.angle_alpha   90.00
_cell.angle_beta   90.00
_cell.angle_gamma   90.00
#
_symmetry.space_group_name_H-M   'P 1'
#
loop_
_entity.id
_entity.type
_entity.pdbx_description
1 polymer ?
#
loop_
_entity_poly.entity_id
_entity_poly.type
_entity_poly.pdbx_seq_one_letter_code
_entity_poly.pdbx_strand_id
1 'polypeptide(L)'
;MADSRDLLSVGVDVGTTTTQIIFSRLNLQDVSRPGQIPRINITDRKVIYQSPIVFTPLKDFETIDADKLNEIVRHEYSAAGIDPSQVETGAVIITGETAKKKNADEILRALSGLAGEFVVSVAGPNVESLIAGKGAGAAQYSQINFATVTNVDIGGGSANSATFQSGELIGAAAMNYGGRILEIEHSTGKVRHIAEPAKRILEDIGLRLEMGDSPSLDDLRRFTDRMADMTVELIEGANSPLAQKIYLTPPVGISGKGSVLMFSGGIGHYYYNPIPINSVSDATIHDDVGPLLAESLRNHATLNAYTIVPPAETVRATVLGASTQTVTLSGSTIWAEKEILPLKNVPVIRPVFGREDPAPSDISRSITEAVTRWDVNLATDPFAVALELDKALDYQS
;
A
#
# COMPACT_ATOMS: atom_id res chain seq x y z
N MET A 1 11.94 -34.04 -12.43
CA MET A 1 10.91 -33.44 -11.56
C MET A 1 11.30 -31.98 -11.44
N ALA A 2 10.38 -31.03 -11.59
CA ALA A 2 10.74 -29.62 -11.41
C ALA A 2 11.15 -29.44 -9.93
N ASP A 3 12.36 -28.92 -9.69
CA ASP A 3 12.85 -28.66 -8.33
C ASP A 3 11.94 -27.61 -7.67
N SER A 4 11.16 -28.03 -6.68
CA SER A 4 10.36 -27.13 -5.84
C SER A 4 11.16 -26.78 -4.59
N ARG A 5 11.35 -25.50 -4.31
CA ARG A 5 12.05 -25.02 -3.11
C ARG A 5 11.08 -24.23 -2.24
N ASP A 6 11.00 -24.58 -0.97
CA ASP A 6 10.30 -23.77 0.02
C ASP A 6 11.25 -22.72 0.59
N LEU A 7 10.81 -21.46 0.61
CA LEU A 7 11.48 -20.35 1.28
C LEU A 7 10.64 -19.84 2.44
N LEU A 8 11.29 -19.50 3.55
CA LEU A 8 10.65 -18.73 4.60
C LEU A 8 10.81 -17.22 4.33
N SER A 9 9.69 -16.51 4.37
CA SER A 9 9.62 -15.07 4.12
C SER A 9 8.97 -14.32 5.28
N VAL A 10 9.42 -13.10 5.51
CA VAL A 10 8.79 -12.14 6.43
C VAL A 10 8.29 -10.91 5.68
N GLY A 11 7.07 -10.50 5.96
CA GLY A 11 6.53 -9.20 5.57
C GLY A 11 6.37 -8.34 6.81
N VAL A 12 6.98 -7.16 6.82
CA VAL A 12 6.81 -6.14 7.85
C VAL A 12 6.19 -4.91 7.18
N ASP A 13 5.01 -4.51 7.62
CA ASP A 13 4.35 -3.28 7.20
C ASP A 13 4.35 -2.30 8.37
N VAL A 14 5.04 -1.19 8.15
CA VAL A 14 5.26 -0.13 9.12
C VAL A 14 4.54 1.11 8.61
N GLY A 15 3.29 1.29 9.04
CA GLY A 15 2.54 2.51 8.75
C GLY A 15 2.70 3.57 9.82
N THR A 16 2.15 4.75 9.53
CA THR A 16 2.13 5.88 10.49
C THR A 16 1.27 5.61 11.72
N THR A 17 0.34 4.65 11.62
CA THR A 17 -0.60 4.32 12.70
C THR A 17 -0.33 2.95 13.30
N THR A 18 -0.18 1.93 12.46
CA THR A 18 -0.03 0.54 12.89
C THR A 18 1.16 -0.14 12.25
N THR A 19 1.76 -1.08 12.98
CA THR A 19 2.78 -2.01 12.48
C THR A 19 2.24 -3.43 12.49
N GLN A 20 2.55 -4.20 11.45
CA GLN A 20 2.09 -5.58 11.28
C GLN A 20 3.21 -6.45 10.72
N ILE A 21 3.31 -7.69 11.22
CA ILE A 21 4.30 -8.67 10.77
C ILE A 21 3.59 -9.96 10.35
N ILE A 22 4.00 -10.51 9.21
CA ILE A 22 3.50 -11.78 8.68
C ILE A 22 4.69 -12.65 8.31
N PHE A 23 4.65 -13.91 8.72
CA PHE A 23 5.55 -14.94 8.21
C PHE A 23 4.81 -15.85 7.25
N SER A 24 5.44 -16.13 6.12
CA SER A 24 4.89 -17.00 5.07
C SER A 24 5.93 -17.97 4.56
N ARG A 25 5.48 -19.18 4.20
CA ARG A 25 6.25 -20.11 3.38
C ARG A 25 5.86 -19.91 1.92
N LEU A 26 6.86 -19.63 1.08
CA LEU A 26 6.72 -19.45 -0.35
C LEU A 26 7.22 -20.71 -1.05
N ASN A 27 6.40 -21.35 -1.86
CA ASN A 27 6.84 -22.43 -2.73
C ASN A 27 7.31 -21.82 -4.05
N LEU A 28 8.58 -22.05 -4.39
CA LEU A 28 9.18 -21.65 -5.64
C LEU A 28 9.27 -22.85 -6.57
N GLN A 29 8.87 -22.67 -7.82
CA GLN A 29 8.99 -23.68 -8.86
C GLN A 29 9.54 -23.07 -10.15
N ASP A 30 10.38 -23.82 -10.85
CA ASP A 30 10.73 -23.51 -12.23
C ASP A 30 9.54 -23.80 -13.14
N VAL A 31 8.98 -22.75 -13.72
CA VAL A 31 7.86 -22.81 -14.67
C VAL A 31 8.33 -22.79 -16.13
N SER A 32 9.65 -22.82 -16.37
CA SER A 32 10.21 -22.88 -17.72
C SER A 32 10.03 -24.25 -18.37
N ARG A 33 9.94 -24.26 -19.71
CA ARG A 33 9.93 -25.51 -20.47
C ARG A 33 11.35 -26.07 -20.58
N PRO A 34 11.53 -27.41 -20.69
CA PRO A 34 12.84 -27.99 -20.91
C PRO A 34 13.57 -27.34 -22.10
N GLY A 35 14.81 -26.87 -21.87
CA GLY A 35 15.62 -26.16 -22.86
C GLY A 35 15.42 -24.63 -22.90
N GLN A 36 14.55 -24.06 -22.06
CA GLN A 36 14.46 -22.61 -21.85
C GLN A 36 15.27 -22.17 -20.63
N ILE A 37 15.53 -20.87 -20.56
CA ILE A 37 16.15 -20.25 -19.38
C ILE A 37 15.20 -20.47 -18.19
N PRO A 38 15.70 -20.99 -17.05
CA PRO A 38 14.90 -21.19 -15.84
C PRO A 38 14.12 -19.95 -15.46
N ARG A 39 12.84 -20.12 -15.15
CA ARG A 39 11.96 -19.06 -14.68
C ARG A 39 11.36 -19.52 -13.37
N ILE A 40 11.94 -19.06 -12.28
CA ILE A 40 11.44 -19.35 -10.94
C ILE A 40 10.26 -18.41 -10.65
N ASN A 41 9.12 -18.99 -10.31
CA ASN A 41 7.93 -18.26 -9.86
C ASN A 41 7.46 -18.79 -8.50
N ILE A 42 6.79 -17.93 -7.73
CA ILE A 42 6.05 -18.33 -6.53
C ILE A 42 4.75 -19.01 -7.00
N THR A 43 4.62 -20.31 -6.75
CA THR A 43 3.45 -21.12 -7.13
C THR A 43 2.43 -21.25 -6.01
N ASP A 44 2.89 -21.22 -4.76
CA ASP A 44 2.03 -21.30 -3.58
C ASP A 44 2.57 -20.43 -2.43
N ARG A 45 1.66 -19.95 -1.60
CA ARG A 45 1.96 -19.16 -0.40
C ARG A 45 1.12 -19.66 0.76
N LYS A 46 1.79 -20.06 1.84
CA LYS A 46 1.14 -20.39 3.11
C LYS A 46 1.56 -19.44 4.20
N VAL A 47 0.62 -18.66 4.72
CA VAL A 47 0.83 -17.85 5.93
C VAL A 47 0.98 -18.80 7.12
N ILE A 48 2.09 -18.67 7.85
CA ILE A 48 2.40 -19.51 9.01
C ILE A 48 2.20 -18.79 10.34
N TYR A 49 2.32 -17.46 10.33
CA TYR A 49 2.09 -16.62 11.50
C TYR A 49 1.65 -15.22 11.08
N GLN A 50 0.73 -14.65 11.86
CA GLN A 50 0.29 -13.26 11.72
C GLN A 50 0.38 -12.62 13.11
N SER A 51 1.13 -11.53 13.23
CA SER A 51 1.19 -10.78 14.48
C SER A 51 -0.17 -10.16 14.80
N PRO A 52 -0.43 -9.86 16.08
CA PRO A 52 -1.40 -8.83 16.43
C PRO A 52 -1.06 -7.52 15.69
N ILE A 53 -2.09 -6.71 15.43
CA ILE A 53 -1.89 -5.37 14.91
C ILE A 53 -1.55 -4.49 16.11
N VAL A 54 -0.39 -3.86 16.08
CA VAL A 54 0.08 -2.99 17.15
C VAL A 54 0.19 -1.56 16.66
N PHE A 55 0.07 -0.60 17.55
CA PHE A 55 0.36 0.79 17.20
C PHE A 55 1.85 0.94 16.87
N THR A 56 2.13 1.67 15.79
CA THR A 56 3.50 2.00 15.44
C THR A 56 4.10 2.85 16.56
N PRO A 57 5.25 2.47 17.13
CA PRO A 57 5.87 3.25 18.18
C PRO A 57 6.43 4.53 17.56
N LEU A 58 6.03 5.68 18.09
CA LEU A 58 6.49 6.98 17.60
C LEU A 58 7.24 7.74 18.71
N LYS A 59 8.29 8.47 18.32
CA LYS A 59 9.01 9.44 19.18
C LYS A 59 8.21 10.74 19.31
N ASP A 60 7.47 11.10 18.27
CA ASP A 60 6.57 12.26 18.17
C ASP A 60 5.42 11.94 17.19
N PHE A 61 4.61 12.90 16.73
CA PHE A 61 3.48 12.62 15.82
C PHE A 61 3.87 12.11 14.42
N GLU A 62 5.15 12.22 14.04
CA GLU A 62 5.62 12.02 12.66
C GLU A 62 6.87 11.13 12.56
N THR A 63 7.57 10.89 13.67
CA THR A 63 8.85 10.17 13.71
C THR A 63 8.69 8.80 14.36
N ILE A 64 9.04 7.73 13.63
CA ILE A 64 8.95 6.36 14.14
C ILE A 64 10.13 6.08 15.09
N ASP A 65 9.85 5.40 16.20
CA ASP A 65 10.84 4.94 17.17
C ASP A 65 11.45 3.61 16.68
N ALA A 66 12.54 3.70 15.91
CA ALA A 66 13.16 2.56 15.24
C ALA A 66 13.65 1.47 16.22
N ASP A 67 14.12 1.85 17.41
CA ASP A 67 14.59 0.91 18.43
C ASP A 67 13.43 0.09 18.99
N LYS A 68 12.34 0.76 19.40
CA LYS A 68 11.12 0.07 19.86
C LYS A 68 10.47 -0.76 18.76
N LEU A 69 10.52 -0.28 17.51
CA LEU A 69 10.03 -1.05 16.37
C LEU A 69 10.83 -2.36 16.20
N ASN A 70 12.16 -2.30 16.31
CA ASN A 70 13.01 -3.49 16.28
C ASN A 70 12.72 -4.44 17.46
N GLU A 71 12.43 -3.92 18.66
CA GLU A 71 11.98 -4.73 19.80
C GLU A 71 10.66 -5.45 19.52
N ILE A 72 9.67 -4.75 18.95
CA ILE A 72 8.38 -5.34 18.55
C ILE A 72 8.62 -6.47 17.54
N VAL A 73 9.40 -6.22 16.48
CA VAL A 73 9.64 -7.25 15.46
C VAL A 73 10.33 -8.47 16.08
N ARG A 74 11.34 -8.28 16.96
CA ARG A 74 12.00 -9.39 17.66
C ARG A 74 11.06 -10.18 18.58
N HIS A 75 10.14 -9.48 19.24
CA HIS A 75 9.11 -10.14 20.03
C HIS A 75 8.24 -11.05 19.16
N GLU A 76 7.80 -10.56 18.00
CA GLU A 76 6.98 -11.34 17.06
C GLU A 76 7.73 -12.53 16.44
N TYR A 77 9.04 -12.40 16.18
CA TYR A 77 9.89 -13.54 15.79
C TYR A 77 9.87 -14.65 16.85
N SER A 78 10.04 -14.26 18.12
CA SER A 78 10.03 -15.18 19.25
C SER A 78 8.66 -15.83 19.44
N ALA A 79 7.58 -15.04 19.32
CA ALA A 79 6.20 -15.52 19.39
C ALA A 79 5.85 -16.49 18.25
N ALA A 80 6.40 -16.27 17.05
CA ALA A 80 6.26 -17.17 15.92
C ALA A 80 7.15 -18.43 16.03
N GLY A 81 8.10 -18.48 16.96
CA GLY A 81 9.07 -19.55 17.09
C GLY A 81 10.04 -19.64 15.91
N ILE A 82 10.34 -18.49 15.28
CA ILE A 82 11.19 -18.38 14.09
C ILE A 82 12.50 -17.72 14.50
N ASP A 83 13.62 -18.32 14.14
CA ASP A 83 14.93 -17.67 14.23
C ASP A 83 15.14 -16.78 12.99
N PRO A 84 15.56 -15.51 13.14
CA PRO A 84 15.80 -14.62 11.99
C PRO A 84 16.73 -15.21 10.92
N SER A 85 17.68 -16.09 11.29
CA SER A 85 18.56 -16.78 10.32
C SER A 85 17.86 -17.79 9.42
N GLN A 86 16.63 -18.21 9.77
CA GLN A 86 15.80 -19.07 8.93
C GLN A 86 15.08 -18.30 7.82
N VAL A 87 14.98 -16.97 7.94
CA VAL A 87 14.31 -16.12 6.97
C VAL A 87 15.28 -15.82 5.83
N GLU A 88 14.95 -16.32 4.65
CA GLU A 88 15.80 -16.21 3.46
C GLU A 88 15.49 -14.93 2.67
N THR A 89 14.28 -14.41 2.79
CA THR A 89 13.81 -13.22 2.08
C THR A 89 12.80 -12.44 2.91
N GLY A 90 12.67 -11.14 2.67
CA GLY A 90 11.63 -10.36 3.32
C GLY A 90 11.24 -9.10 2.56
N ALA A 91 10.15 -8.51 3.00
CA ALA A 91 9.69 -7.21 2.54
C ALA A 91 9.45 -6.33 3.76
N VAL A 92 10.06 -5.15 3.78
CA VAL A 92 9.79 -4.13 4.80
C VAL A 92 9.15 -2.95 4.09
N ILE A 93 7.83 -2.88 4.15
CA ILE A 93 7.11 -1.72 3.63
C ILE A 93 7.03 -0.69 4.74
N ILE A 94 7.54 0.50 4.44
CA ILE A 94 7.30 1.69 5.25
C ILE A 94 6.29 2.53 4.46
N THR A 95 5.07 2.67 5.00
CA THR A 95 3.96 3.41 4.37
C THR A 95 3.82 4.81 4.98
N GLY A 96 3.22 5.72 4.20
CA GLY A 96 3.00 7.11 4.59
C GLY A 96 4.18 8.05 4.29
N GLU A 97 3.87 9.14 3.58
CA GLU A 97 4.83 10.14 3.11
C GLU A 97 5.69 10.78 4.21
N THR A 98 5.14 10.94 5.41
CA THR A 98 5.84 11.58 6.53
C THR A 98 6.91 10.67 7.14
N ALA A 99 6.57 9.39 7.36
CA ALA A 99 7.50 8.38 7.87
C ALA A 99 8.65 8.15 6.86
N LYS A 100 8.32 8.14 5.55
CA LYS A 100 9.29 8.09 4.46
C LYS A 100 10.32 9.21 4.53
N LYS A 101 9.87 10.46 4.74
CA LYS A 101 10.74 11.65 4.70
C LYS A 101 11.60 11.82 5.96
N LYS A 102 11.12 11.40 7.13
CA LYS A 102 11.81 11.69 8.40
C LYS A 102 12.93 10.71 8.72
N ASN A 103 12.66 9.40 8.73
CA ASN A 103 13.64 8.44 9.23
C ASN A 103 13.53 7.01 8.67
N ALA A 104 13.06 6.84 7.42
CA ALA A 104 13.02 5.53 6.77
C ALA A 104 14.36 4.79 6.75
N ASP A 105 15.48 5.49 6.54
CA ASP A 105 16.83 4.89 6.57
C ASP A 105 17.22 4.37 7.97
N GLU A 106 16.73 5.00 9.05
CA GLU A 106 16.93 4.52 10.42
C GLU A 106 16.14 3.22 10.63
N ILE A 107 14.88 3.18 10.19
CA ILE A 107 14.00 2.00 10.27
C ILE A 107 14.58 0.83 9.48
N LEU A 108 14.97 1.07 8.22
CA LEU A 108 15.57 0.02 7.38
C LEU A 108 16.85 -0.52 8.00
N ARG A 109 17.70 0.33 8.57
CA ARG A 109 18.91 -0.10 9.29
C ARG A 109 18.57 -0.93 10.53
N ALA A 110 17.59 -0.51 11.32
CA ALA A 110 17.13 -1.24 12.51
C ALA A 110 16.57 -2.63 12.16
N LEU A 111 15.95 -2.77 10.99
CA LEU A 111 15.34 -4.04 10.52
C LEU A 111 16.26 -4.88 9.61
N SER A 112 17.42 -4.35 9.21
CA SER A 112 18.37 -4.93 8.23
C SER A 112 18.94 -6.32 8.59
N GLY A 113 18.76 -6.77 9.84
CA GLY A 113 19.14 -8.13 10.29
C GLY A 113 17.96 -9.05 10.57
N LEU A 114 16.73 -8.56 10.43
CA LEU A 114 15.51 -9.31 10.70
C LEU A 114 14.77 -9.66 9.42
N ALA A 115 14.89 -8.89 8.34
CA ALA A 115 14.13 -9.12 7.11
C ALA A 115 14.84 -10.06 6.10
N GLY A 116 15.93 -10.72 6.47
CA GLY A 116 16.77 -11.50 5.55
C GLY A 116 17.63 -10.62 4.62
N GLU A 117 18.30 -11.22 3.64
CA GLU A 117 19.23 -10.50 2.74
C GLU A 117 18.53 -9.68 1.63
N PHE A 118 17.28 -10.02 1.32
CA PHE A 118 16.45 -9.35 0.33
C PHE A 118 15.45 -8.47 1.07
N VAL A 119 15.60 -7.14 1.00
CA VAL A 119 14.72 -6.17 1.66
C VAL A 119 14.06 -5.32 0.58
N VAL A 120 12.77 -5.50 0.34
CA VAL A 120 12.03 -4.57 -0.55
C VAL A 120 11.76 -3.25 0.18
N SER A 121 11.88 -2.16 -0.57
CA SER A 121 11.98 -0.76 -0.16
C SER A 121 10.68 -0.13 0.34
N VAL A 122 10.85 1.07 0.93
CA VAL A 122 9.83 2.11 1.10
C VAL A 122 8.97 2.24 -0.16
N ALA A 123 7.65 2.13 -0.01
CA ALA A 123 6.71 2.36 -1.10
C ALA A 123 6.36 3.87 -1.13
N GLY A 124 6.43 4.51 -2.30
CA GLY A 124 5.69 5.75 -2.48
C GLY A 124 4.18 5.47 -2.56
N PRO A 125 3.33 6.52 -2.56
CA PRO A 125 1.89 6.32 -2.49
C PRO A 125 1.28 5.53 -3.66
N ASN A 126 1.85 5.61 -4.87
CA ASN A 126 1.38 4.82 -6.01
C ASN A 126 1.73 3.33 -5.83
N VAL A 127 2.94 3.05 -5.35
CA VAL A 127 3.39 1.68 -5.06
C VAL A 127 2.60 1.08 -3.90
N GLU A 128 2.31 1.86 -2.86
CA GLU A 128 1.45 1.46 -1.73
C GLU A 128 0.05 1.09 -2.23
N SER A 129 -0.56 1.94 -3.06
CA SER A 129 -1.86 1.68 -3.70
C SER A 129 -1.86 0.35 -4.49
N LEU A 130 -0.84 0.14 -5.33
CA LEU A 130 -0.67 -1.09 -6.11
C LEU A 130 -0.59 -2.32 -5.21
N ILE A 131 0.22 -2.26 -4.17
CA ILE A 131 0.49 -3.37 -3.27
C ILE A 131 -0.77 -3.71 -2.47
N ALA A 132 -1.44 -2.71 -1.90
CA ALA A 132 -2.70 -2.87 -1.19
C ALA A 132 -3.77 -3.50 -2.11
N GLY A 133 -3.92 -3.01 -3.34
CA GLY A 133 -4.89 -3.55 -4.29
C GLY A 133 -4.61 -5.01 -4.70
N LYS A 134 -3.33 -5.37 -4.88
CA LYS A 134 -2.94 -6.78 -5.11
C LYS A 134 -3.25 -7.66 -3.90
N GLY A 135 -2.89 -7.21 -2.70
CA GLY A 135 -3.12 -7.97 -1.48
C GLY A 135 -4.60 -8.11 -1.10
N ALA A 136 -5.43 -7.12 -1.43
CA ALA A 136 -6.88 -7.20 -1.31
C ALA A 136 -7.51 -8.20 -2.32
N GLY A 137 -6.77 -8.61 -3.35
CA GLY A 137 -7.23 -9.52 -4.40
C GLY A 137 -7.89 -8.82 -5.59
N ALA A 138 -7.86 -7.49 -5.67
CA ALA A 138 -8.51 -6.74 -6.75
C ALA A 138 -7.92 -7.08 -8.13
N ALA A 139 -6.59 -7.22 -8.21
CA ALA A 139 -5.90 -7.63 -9.43
C ALA A 139 -6.41 -9.00 -9.92
N GLN A 140 -6.41 -10.01 -9.04
CA GLN A 140 -6.89 -11.36 -9.36
C GLN A 140 -8.37 -11.37 -9.72
N TYR A 141 -9.21 -10.63 -8.99
CA TYR A 141 -10.64 -10.52 -9.27
C TYR A 141 -10.89 -9.92 -10.66
N SER A 142 -10.17 -8.86 -11.02
CA SER A 142 -10.29 -8.20 -12.34
C SER A 142 -9.96 -9.17 -13.48
N GLN A 143 -8.99 -10.06 -13.28
CA GLN A 143 -8.57 -11.07 -14.26
C GLN A 143 -9.59 -12.19 -14.42
N ILE A 144 -10.10 -12.75 -13.32
CA ILE A 144 -11.03 -13.90 -13.35
C ILE A 144 -12.42 -13.47 -13.85
N ASN A 145 -12.86 -12.27 -13.48
CA ASN A 145 -14.22 -11.80 -13.77
C ASN A 145 -14.29 -10.87 -14.99
N PHE A 146 -13.17 -10.64 -15.68
CA PHE A 146 -13.07 -9.71 -16.83
C PHE A 146 -13.69 -8.33 -16.55
N ALA A 147 -13.43 -7.81 -15.34
CA ALA A 147 -14.02 -6.58 -14.84
C ALA A 147 -12.94 -5.55 -14.53
N THR A 148 -13.30 -4.27 -14.52
CA THR A 148 -12.47 -3.22 -13.91
C THR A 148 -12.78 -3.16 -12.42
N VAL A 149 -11.74 -3.23 -11.58
CA VAL A 149 -11.87 -3.25 -10.12
C VAL A 149 -11.03 -2.13 -9.52
N THR A 150 -11.63 -1.27 -8.71
CA THR A 150 -10.90 -0.27 -7.93
C THR A 150 -10.87 -0.68 -6.46
N ASN A 151 -9.68 -0.94 -5.94
CA ASN A 151 -9.46 -1.08 -4.51
C ASN A 151 -9.21 0.28 -3.88
N VAL A 152 -9.87 0.57 -2.77
CA VAL A 152 -9.62 1.74 -1.93
C VAL A 152 -9.18 1.27 -0.54
N ASP A 153 -7.88 1.38 -0.26
CA ASP A 153 -7.29 1.08 1.04
C ASP A 153 -7.31 2.33 1.92
N ILE A 154 -8.08 2.30 3.01
CA ILE A 154 -8.23 3.45 3.91
C ILE A 154 -7.68 3.07 5.29
N GLY A 155 -6.58 3.73 5.63
CA GLY A 155 -5.87 3.58 6.90
C GLY A 155 -6.13 4.73 7.88
N GLY A 156 -5.20 4.89 8.83
CA GLY A 156 -5.27 5.97 9.81
C GLY A 156 -4.95 7.35 9.22
N GLY A 157 -3.96 7.45 8.34
CA GLY A 157 -3.50 8.74 7.79
C GLY A 157 -3.75 8.96 6.30
N SER A 158 -3.96 7.89 5.53
CA SER A 158 -4.07 7.94 4.08
C SER A 158 -5.17 7.04 3.54
N ALA A 159 -5.65 7.41 2.35
CA ALA A 159 -6.53 6.63 1.52
C ALA A 159 -5.88 6.45 0.14
N ASN A 160 -5.69 5.21 -0.26
CA ASN A 160 -4.97 4.81 -1.47
C ASN A 160 -5.93 4.08 -2.42
N SER A 161 -6.00 4.53 -3.66
CA SER A 161 -6.84 3.94 -4.71
C SER A 161 -5.98 3.29 -5.78
N ALA A 162 -6.33 2.06 -6.16
CA ALA A 162 -5.70 1.34 -7.27
C ALA A 162 -6.75 0.65 -8.13
N THR A 163 -6.78 1.00 -9.41
CA THR A 163 -7.69 0.45 -10.41
C THR A 163 -6.97 -0.59 -11.26
N PHE A 164 -7.56 -1.77 -11.33
CA PHE A 164 -7.06 -2.92 -12.08
C PHE A 164 -8.01 -3.32 -13.20
N GLN A 165 -7.43 -3.77 -14.31
CA GLN A 165 -8.14 -4.40 -15.41
C GLN A 165 -7.31 -5.57 -15.92
N SER A 166 -7.92 -6.76 -16.00
CA SER A 166 -7.25 -7.99 -16.45
C SER A 166 -5.97 -8.33 -15.67
N GLY A 167 -5.90 -7.98 -14.38
CA GLY A 167 -4.74 -8.20 -13.51
C GLY A 167 -3.71 -7.07 -13.51
N GLU A 168 -3.81 -6.12 -14.44
CA GLU A 168 -2.87 -5.02 -14.61
C GLU A 168 -3.35 -3.73 -13.94
N LEU A 169 -2.42 -2.99 -13.35
CA LEU A 169 -2.70 -1.68 -12.77
C LEU A 169 -2.83 -0.64 -13.89
N ILE A 170 -4.01 -0.04 -14.01
CA ILE A 170 -4.30 1.01 -15.01
C ILE A 170 -4.35 2.42 -14.41
N GLY A 171 -4.48 2.54 -13.10
CA GLY A 171 -4.45 3.84 -12.42
C GLY A 171 -4.26 3.69 -10.91
N ALA A 172 -3.55 4.64 -10.31
CA ALA A 172 -3.43 4.77 -8.87
C ALA A 172 -3.48 6.25 -8.47
N ALA A 173 -3.96 6.51 -7.26
CA ALA A 173 -3.90 7.82 -6.64
C ALA A 173 -3.99 7.68 -5.11
N ALA A 174 -3.46 8.65 -4.38
CA ALA A 174 -3.53 8.66 -2.92
C ALA A 174 -3.90 10.05 -2.38
N MET A 175 -4.65 10.06 -1.29
CA MET A 175 -5.06 11.24 -0.55
C MET A 175 -4.66 11.14 0.92
N ASN A 176 -4.32 12.27 1.53
CA ASN A 176 -3.94 12.38 2.94
C ASN A 176 -5.18 12.54 3.84
N TYR A 177 -6.03 11.51 3.92
CA TYR A 177 -7.07 11.42 4.94
C TYR A 177 -7.24 9.98 5.41
N GLY A 178 -7.77 9.79 6.62
CA GLY A 178 -8.00 8.48 7.23
C GLY A 178 -8.68 8.63 8.59
N GLY A 179 -8.76 7.55 9.36
CA GLY A 179 -9.43 7.60 10.68
C GLY A 179 -8.71 8.47 11.71
N ARG A 180 -7.38 8.45 11.72
CA ARG A 180 -6.51 8.98 12.77
C ARG A 180 -5.94 10.37 12.50
N ILE A 181 -6.32 11.00 11.39
CA ILE A 181 -6.03 12.42 11.15
C ILE A 181 -6.73 13.33 12.19
N LEU A 182 -7.76 12.80 12.85
CA LEU A 182 -8.44 13.41 13.99
C LEU A 182 -8.45 12.39 15.14
N GLU A 183 -7.68 12.67 16.19
CA GLU A 183 -7.56 11.79 17.35
C GLU A 183 -8.44 12.32 18.48
N ILE A 184 -9.36 11.48 18.96
CA ILE A 184 -10.34 11.82 19.99
C ILE A 184 -10.22 10.77 21.08
N GLU A 185 -9.89 11.19 22.29
CA GLU A 185 -9.73 10.29 23.42
C GLU A 185 -11.07 9.58 23.73
N HIS A 186 -11.08 8.25 23.67
CA HIS A 186 -12.26 7.43 23.90
C HIS A 186 -12.90 7.68 25.27
N SER A 187 -12.07 7.83 26.29
CA SER A 187 -12.49 7.95 27.69
C SER A 187 -13.17 9.29 28.01
N THR A 188 -12.79 10.37 27.33
CA THR A 188 -13.28 11.73 27.63
C THR A 188 -14.09 12.35 26.50
N GLY A 189 -14.00 11.82 25.28
CA GLY A 189 -14.56 12.41 24.07
C GLY A 189 -13.84 13.70 23.65
N LYS A 190 -12.65 13.99 24.17
CA LYS A 190 -11.90 15.21 23.85
C LYS A 190 -10.95 15.02 22.70
N VAL A 191 -10.82 16.05 21.87
CA VAL A 191 -9.83 16.10 20.79
C VAL A 191 -8.43 16.13 21.38
N ARG A 192 -7.63 15.10 21.07
CA ARG A 192 -6.24 14.99 21.50
C ARG A 192 -5.29 15.61 20.47
N HIS A 193 -5.59 15.43 19.19
CA HIS A 193 -4.74 15.91 18.11
C HIS A 193 -5.54 16.10 16.80
N ILE A 194 -5.18 17.13 16.04
CA ILE A 194 -5.75 17.44 14.73
C ILE A 194 -4.60 17.59 13.73
N ALA A 195 -4.48 16.62 12.83
CA ALA A 195 -3.49 16.66 11.77
C ALA A 195 -3.82 17.79 10.76
N GLU A 196 -2.80 18.27 10.05
CA GLU A 196 -2.96 19.32 9.04
C GLU A 196 -4.02 19.02 7.96
N PRO A 197 -4.14 17.81 7.39
CA PRO A 197 -5.24 17.49 6.48
C PRO A 197 -6.62 17.57 7.13
N ALA A 198 -6.76 17.19 8.41
CA ALA A 198 -8.02 17.30 9.13
C ALA A 198 -8.47 18.75 9.27
N LYS A 199 -7.54 19.68 9.53
CA LYS A 199 -7.86 21.13 9.58
C LYS A 199 -8.41 21.64 8.25
N ARG A 200 -7.87 21.18 7.12
CA ARG A 200 -8.34 21.55 5.78
C ARG A 200 -9.76 21.05 5.51
N ILE A 201 -10.08 19.84 5.95
CA ILE A 201 -11.42 19.26 5.84
C ILE A 201 -12.40 20.01 6.76
N LEU A 202 -12.00 20.29 8.01
CA LEU A 202 -12.79 21.07 8.98
C LEU A 202 -13.12 22.48 8.44
N GLU A 203 -12.13 23.15 7.84
CA GLU A 203 -12.32 24.46 7.19
C GLU A 203 -13.33 24.37 6.03
N ASP A 204 -13.22 23.35 5.17
CA ASP A 204 -14.11 23.14 4.01
C ASP A 204 -15.58 22.99 4.42
N ILE A 205 -15.84 22.28 5.53
CA ILE A 205 -17.20 22.10 6.06
C ILE A 205 -17.65 23.22 7.01
N GLY A 206 -16.80 24.23 7.25
CA GLY A 206 -17.07 25.35 8.14
C GLY A 206 -17.20 24.95 9.62
N LEU A 207 -16.57 23.86 10.04
CA LEU A 207 -16.56 23.38 11.42
C LEU A 207 -15.30 23.87 12.14
N ARG A 208 -15.46 24.59 13.24
CA ARG A 208 -14.33 24.98 14.10
C ARG A 208 -14.17 23.95 15.21
N LEU A 209 -12.99 23.34 15.26
CA LEU A 209 -12.64 22.35 16.26
C LEU A 209 -11.17 22.55 16.64
N GLU A 210 -10.89 22.62 17.94
CA GLU A 210 -9.56 22.80 18.49
C GLU A 210 -9.19 21.65 19.43
N MET A 211 -7.90 21.55 19.79
CA MET A 211 -7.46 20.55 20.77
C MET A 211 -8.10 20.82 22.14
N GLY A 212 -8.58 19.76 22.78
CA GLY A 212 -9.28 19.82 24.07
C GLY A 212 -10.79 19.99 23.98
N ASP A 213 -11.33 20.31 22.81
CA ASP A 213 -12.78 20.40 22.57
C ASP A 213 -13.44 19.02 22.63
N SER A 214 -14.75 19.00 22.92
CA SER A 214 -15.59 17.79 22.89
C SER A 214 -16.65 17.91 21.80
N PRO A 215 -16.36 17.45 20.56
CA PRO A 215 -17.30 17.54 19.45
C PRO A 215 -18.53 16.66 19.68
N SER A 216 -19.67 17.05 19.11
CA SER A 216 -20.84 16.18 19.08
C SER A 216 -20.65 15.04 18.06
N LEU A 217 -21.42 13.96 18.18
CA LEU A 217 -21.42 12.89 17.18
C LEU A 217 -21.83 13.41 15.78
N ASP A 218 -22.69 14.43 15.72
CA ASP A 218 -23.10 15.05 14.46
C ASP A 218 -21.94 15.83 13.81
N ASP A 219 -21.16 16.56 14.60
CA ASP A 219 -19.96 17.25 14.11
C ASP A 219 -18.95 16.26 13.50
N LEU A 220 -18.72 15.14 14.18
CA LEU A 220 -17.84 14.07 13.70
C LEU A 220 -18.39 13.42 12.43
N ARG A 221 -19.71 13.23 12.36
CA ARG A 221 -20.37 12.65 11.19
C ARG A 221 -20.26 13.55 9.96
N ARG A 222 -20.45 14.86 10.13
CA ARG A 222 -20.22 15.84 9.05
C ARG A 222 -18.77 15.80 8.54
N PHE A 223 -17.81 15.63 9.44
CA PHE A 223 -16.41 15.48 9.09
C PHE A 223 -16.13 14.19 8.30
N THR A 224 -16.67 13.06 8.75
CA THR A 224 -16.49 11.76 8.06
C THR A 224 -17.28 11.64 6.76
N ASP A 225 -18.45 12.28 6.66
CA ASP A 225 -19.22 12.35 5.42
C ASP A 225 -18.46 13.09 4.33
N ARG A 226 -17.75 14.18 4.67
CA ARG A 226 -16.88 14.87 3.71
C ARG A 226 -15.70 14.00 3.26
N MET A 227 -15.14 13.17 4.14
CA MET A 227 -14.12 12.19 3.74
C MET A 227 -14.70 11.09 2.82
N ALA A 228 -15.97 10.72 3.00
CA ALA A 228 -16.65 9.81 2.08
C ALA A 228 -16.88 10.45 0.69
N ASP A 229 -17.22 11.73 0.61
CA ASP A 229 -17.24 12.45 -0.66
C ASP A 229 -15.84 12.44 -1.33
N MET A 230 -14.79 12.69 -0.55
CA MET A 230 -13.42 12.67 -1.05
C MET A 230 -13.00 11.27 -1.53
N THR A 231 -13.59 10.21 -0.98
CA THR A 231 -13.40 8.84 -1.49
C THR A 231 -13.95 8.70 -2.91
N VAL A 232 -15.10 9.31 -3.21
CA VAL A 232 -15.63 9.37 -4.58
C VAL A 232 -14.68 10.16 -5.48
N GLU A 233 -14.17 11.31 -5.02
CA GLU A 233 -13.23 12.12 -5.79
C GLU A 233 -11.94 11.33 -6.10
N LEU A 234 -11.43 10.56 -5.13
CA LEU A 234 -10.28 9.69 -5.26
C LEU A 234 -10.49 8.55 -6.27
N ILE A 235 -11.69 7.95 -6.30
CA ILE A 235 -12.06 6.89 -7.26
C ILE A 235 -12.23 7.47 -8.67
N GLU A 236 -12.98 8.56 -8.79
CA GLU A 236 -13.39 9.11 -10.09
C GLU A 236 -12.32 10.01 -10.73
N GLY A 237 -11.31 10.44 -9.98
CA GLY A 237 -10.25 11.35 -10.43
C GLY A 237 -10.68 12.82 -10.44
N ALA A 238 -11.63 13.19 -9.59
CA ALA A 238 -12.06 14.57 -9.45
C ALA A 238 -11.03 15.41 -8.69
N ASN A 239 -11.07 16.73 -8.88
CA ASN A 239 -10.05 17.65 -8.40
C ASN A 239 -10.66 18.94 -7.79
N SER A 240 -11.57 18.78 -6.82
CA SER A 240 -12.16 19.91 -6.09
C SER A 240 -11.07 20.76 -5.37
N PRO A 241 -11.39 21.99 -4.93
CA PRO A 241 -10.45 22.81 -4.18
C PRO A 241 -9.91 22.14 -2.92
N LEU A 242 -10.72 21.33 -2.22
CA LEU A 242 -10.24 20.54 -1.09
C LEU A 242 -9.36 19.39 -1.56
N ALA A 243 -9.77 18.62 -2.58
CA ALA A 243 -8.98 17.49 -3.07
C ALA A 243 -7.58 17.91 -3.52
N GLN A 244 -7.43 19.06 -4.20
CA GLN A 244 -6.12 19.64 -4.57
C GLN A 244 -5.19 19.85 -3.37
N LYS A 245 -5.75 20.12 -2.18
CA LYS A 245 -5.00 20.29 -0.95
C LYS A 245 -4.71 18.98 -0.23
N ILE A 246 -5.39 17.88 -0.56
CA ILE A 246 -5.30 16.61 0.17
C ILE A 246 -4.57 15.52 -0.62
N TYR A 247 -4.59 15.60 -1.95
CA TYR A 247 -3.86 14.69 -2.82
C TYR A 247 -2.36 14.59 -2.44
N LEU A 248 -1.88 13.36 -2.31
CA LEU A 248 -0.46 13.01 -2.16
C LEU A 248 0.20 12.72 -3.51
N THR A 249 -0.62 12.34 -4.49
CA THR A 249 -0.26 12.11 -5.89
C THR A 249 -1.12 12.99 -6.77
N PRO A 250 -0.81 13.17 -8.06
CA PRO A 250 -1.80 13.65 -9.01
C PRO A 250 -3.10 12.82 -8.95
N PRO A 251 -4.27 13.40 -9.29
CA PRO A 251 -5.51 12.65 -9.45
C PRO A 251 -5.33 11.49 -10.43
N VAL A 252 -6.11 10.43 -10.27
CA VAL A 252 -6.02 9.27 -11.17
C VAL A 252 -6.34 9.68 -12.60
N GLY A 253 -5.45 9.33 -13.54
CA GLY A 253 -5.62 9.69 -14.96
C GLY A 253 -6.73 8.90 -15.66
N ILE A 254 -7.04 7.70 -15.17
CA ILE A 254 -8.13 6.85 -15.65
C ILE A 254 -9.17 6.73 -14.53
N SER A 255 -10.36 7.29 -14.77
CA SER A 255 -11.46 7.27 -13.81
C SER A 255 -11.88 5.84 -13.46
N GLY A 256 -12.00 5.54 -12.16
CA GLY A 256 -12.57 4.29 -11.65
C GLY A 256 -14.10 4.24 -11.71
N LYS A 257 -14.75 5.20 -12.35
CA LYS A 257 -16.21 5.28 -12.41
C LYS A 257 -16.84 4.05 -13.07
N GLY A 258 -17.81 3.45 -12.39
CA GLY A 258 -18.48 2.22 -12.84
C GLY A 258 -17.66 0.93 -12.66
N SER A 259 -16.50 1.00 -12.00
CA SER A 259 -15.76 -0.19 -11.59
C SER A 259 -16.48 -0.97 -10.48
N VAL A 260 -16.02 -2.19 -10.22
CA VAL A 260 -16.31 -2.90 -8.98
C VAL A 260 -15.43 -2.33 -7.88
N LEU A 261 -15.98 -2.00 -6.72
CA LEU A 261 -15.22 -1.47 -5.59
C LEU A 261 -14.87 -2.56 -4.57
N MET A 262 -13.67 -2.46 -4.03
CA MET A 262 -13.23 -3.18 -2.83
C MET A 262 -12.68 -2.15 -1.83
N PHE A 263 -13.06 -2.27 -0.56
CA PHE A 263 -12.49 -1.45 0.51
C PHE A 263 -11.50 -2.27 1.33
N SER A 264 -10.28 -1.80 1.51
CA SER A 264 -9.27 -2.46 2.35
C SER A 264 -8.77 -1.52 3.45
N GLY A 265 -7.83 -1.99 4.27
CA GLY A 265 -7.32 -1.26 5.42
C GLY A 265 -8.18 -1.38 6.67
N GLY A 266 -7.83 -0.62 7.69
CA GLY A 266 -8.53 -0.61 8.98
C GLY A 266 -9.97 -0.11 8.87
N ILE A 267 -10.21 0.90 8.02
CA ILE A 267 -11.55 1.41 7.77
C ILE A 267 -12.32 0.43 6.89
N GLY A 268 -11.67 -0.23 5.93
CA GLY A 268 -12.26 -1.32 5.16
C GLY A 268 -12.75 -2.48 6.05
N HIS A 269 -12.01 -2.83 7.11
CA HIS A 269 -12.49 -3.83 8.08
C HIS A 269 -13.80 -3.40 8.74
N TYR A 270 -13.88 -2.15 9.23
CA TYR A 270 -15.13 -1.63 9.79
C TYR A 270 -16.21 -1.45 8.75
N TYR A 271 -15.88 -1.25 7.47
CA TYR A 271 -16.83 -1.18 6.35
C TYR A 271 -17.67 -2.46 6.29
N TYR A 272 -17.02 -3.63 6.32
CA TYR A 272 -17.68 -4.93 6.24
C TYR A 272 -18.11 -5.51 7.59
N ASN A 273 -17.55 -5.02 8.69
CA ASN A 273 -17.90 -5.45 10.06
C ASN A 273 -18.44 -4.25 10.87
N PRO A 274 -19.67 -3.78 10.57
CA PRO A 274 -20.22 -2.59 11.19
C PRO A 274 -20.45 -2.80 12.69
N ILE A 275 -20.13 -1.78 13.47
CA ILE A 275 -20.50 -1.67 14.89
C ILE A 275 -21.63 -0.63 15.04
N PRO A 276 -22.54 -0.78 16.02
CA PRO A 276 -23.54 0.25 16.30
C PRO A 276 -22.87 1.52 16.86
N ILE A 277 -23.13 2.68 16.27
CA ILE A 277 -22.58 3.97 16.71
C ILE A 277 -23.72 4.90 17.13
N ASN A 278 -23.91 5.05 18.45
CA ASN A 278 -24.96 5.93 19.00
C ASN A 278 -24.37 7.08 19.84
N SER A 279 -23.07 7.06 20.10
CA SER A 279 -22.34 8.04 20.91
C SER A 279 -20.94 8.26 20.37
N VAL A 280 -20.27 9.33 20.83
CA VAL A 280 -18.87 9.60 20.50
C VAL A 280 -17.97 8.45 20.95
N SER A 281 -18.20 7.87 22.14
CA SER A 281 -17.41 6.73 22.62
C SER A 281 -17.51 5.50 21.71
N ASP A 282 -18.68 5.23 21.12
CA ASP A 282 -18.85 4.12 20.18
C ASP A 282 -18.05 4.36 18.89
N ALA A 283 -17.98 5.63 18.44
CA ALA A 283 -17.24 6.03 17.25
C ALA A 283 -15.71 5.99 17.47
N THR A 284 -15.24 6.20 18.70
CA THR A 284 -13.83 6.45 19.03
C THR A 284 -13.16 5.32 19.78
N ILE A 285 -13.59 4.07 19.60
CA ILE A 285 -13.00 2.89 20.27
C ILE A 285 -11.49 2.69 20.03
N HIS A 286 -10.93 3.35 19.01
CA HIS A 286 -9.49 3.34 18.68
C HIS A 286 -8.81 4.70 18.93
N ASP A 287 -9.45 5.57 19.71
CA ASP A 287 -9.07 6.97 19.91
C ASP A 287 -9.04 7.81 18.60
N ASP A 288 -9.82 7.40 17.60
CA ASP A 288 -9.89 8.02 16.27
C ASP A 288 -11.32 7.96 15.67
N VAL A 289 -11.54 8.54 14.49
CA VAL A 289 -12.87 8.55 13.83
C VAL A 289 -13.07 7.43 12.80
N GLY A 290 -12.20 6.41 12.78
CA GLY A 290 -12.18 5.35 11.78
C GLY A 290 -13.51 4.56 11.66
N PRO A 291 -14.09 4.06 12.77
CA PRO A 291 -15.37 3.36 12.73
C PRO A 291 -16.52 4.21 12.14
N LEU A 292 -16.54 5.50 12.47
CA LEU A 292 -17.54 6.44 11.96
C LEU A 292 -17.32 6.75 10.46
N LEU A 293 -16.06 6.86 10.01
CA LEU A 293 -15.74 6.96 8.59
C LEU A 293 -16.24 5.75 7.79
N ALA A 294 -16.09 4.54 8.31
CA ALA A 294 -16.66 3.35 7.67
C ALA A 294 -18.19 3.41 7.56
N GLU A 295 -18.87 3.98 8.55
CA GLU A 295 -20.32 4.21 8.50
C GLU A 295 -20.70 5.26 7.45
N SER A 296 -20.00 6.38 7.39
CA SER A 296 -20.20 7.40 6.35
C SER A 296 -20.02 6.82 4.94
N LEU A 297 -18.99 6.00 4.71
CA LEU A 297 -18.77 5.32 3.43
C LEU A 297 -19.94 4.39 3.05
N ARG A 298 -20.48 3.63 4.00
CA ARG A 298 -21.63 2.75 3.78
C ARG A 298 -22.92 3.50 3.51
N ASN A 299 -23.08 4.70 4.04
CA ASN A 299 -24.30 5.49 3.89
C ASN A 299 -24.24 6.46 2.70
N HIS A 300 -23.05 6.62 2.10
CA HIS A 300 -22.83 7.55 1.00
C HIS A 300 -23.56 7.11 -0.27
N ALA A 301 -24.46 7.96 -0.78
CA ALA A 301 -25.35 7.65 -1.90
C ALA A 301 -24.60 7.24 -3.18
N THR A 302 -23.55 7.97 -3.56
CA THR A 302 -22.75 7.64 -4.76
C THR A 302 -22.02 6.32 -4.64
N LEU A 303 -21.34 6.06 -3.52
CA LEU A 303 -20.60 4.80 -3.30
C LEU A 303 -21.55 3.60 -3.30
N ASN A 304 -22.75 3.74 -2.72
CA ASN A 304 -23.78 2.69 -2.73
C ASN A 304 -24.35 2.38 -4.12
N ALA A 305 -24.13 3.24 -5.12
CA ALA A 305 -24.51 2.95 -6.49
C ALA A 305 -23.50 2.04 -7.21
N TYR A 306 -22.30 1.84 -6.66
CA TYR A 306 -21.30 0.92 -7.20
C TYR A 306 -21.60 -0.52 -6.79
N THR A 307 -21.06 -1.47 -7.57
CA THR A 307 -21.01 -2.86 -7.13
C THR A 307 -19.84 -3.04 -6.17
N ILE A 308 -20.13 -3.44 -4.93
CA ILE A 308 -19.12 -3.61 -3.88
C ILE A 308 -18.90 -5.09 -3.62
N VAL A 309 -17.64 -5.51 -3.65
CA VAL A 309 -17.24 -6.90 -3.39
C VAL A 309 -16.32 -6.92 -2.17
N PRO A 310 -16.49 -7.86 -1.22
CA PRO A 310 -15.56 -8.02 -0.12
C PRO A 310 -14.19 -8.48 -0.64
N PRO A 311 -13.08 -7.84 -0.23
CA PRO A 311 -11.75 -8.29 -0.61
C PRO A 311 -11.40 -9.61 0.09
N ALA A 312 -10.39 -10.31 -0.42
CA ALA A 312 -9.85 -11.50 0.25
C ALA A 312 -9.23 -11.13 1.61
N GLU A 313 -8.63 -9.94 1.70
CA GLU A 313 -7.95 -9.42 2.88
C GLU A 313 -8.24 -7.92 3.01
N THR A 314 -8.52 -7.47 4.24
CA THR A 314 -8.77 -6.04 4.54
C THR A 314 -7.53 -5.42 5.17
N VAL A 315 -7.35 -5.60 6.48
CA VAL A 315 -6.33 -4.87 7.27
C VAL A 315 -4.89 -5.26 6.93
N ARG A 316 -4.70 -6.46 6.35
CA ARG A 316 -3.39 -7.02 5.99
C ARG A 316 -3.11 -6.97 4.48
N ALA A 317 -3.95 -6.30 3.71
CA ALA A 317 -3.80 -6.23 2.25
C ALA A 317 -2.40 -5.76 1.86
N THR A 318 -1.90 -4.67 2.44
CA THR A 318 -0.59 -4.09 2.08
C THR A 318 0.57 -5.04 2.36
N VAL A 319 0.68 -5.59 3.58
CA VAL A 319 1.75 -6.54 3.93
C VAL A 319 1.69 -7.84 3.10
N LEU A 320 0.48 -8.34 2.79
CA LEU A 320 0.33 -9.54 1.98
C LEU A 320 0.68 -9.27 0.51
N GLY A 321 0.27 -8.12 -0.03
CA GLY A 321 0.68 -7.67 -1.35
C GLY A 321 2.20 -7.55 -1.47
N ALA A 322 2.86 -7.05 -0.41
CA ALA A 322 4.32 -6.94 -0.33
C ALA A 322 4.99 -8.31 -0.52
N SER A 323 4.51 -9.29 0.24
CA SER A 323 5.03 -10.65 0.24
C SER A 323 4.81 -11.38 -1.09
N THR A 324 3.91 -10.87 -1.95
CA THR A 324 3.63 -11.41 -3.29
C THR A 324 4.41 -10.75 -4.42
N GLN A 325 5.20 -9.70 -4.15
CA GLN A 325 6.06 -9.14 -5.19
C GLN A 325 6.94 -10.27 -5.74
N THR A 326 6.80 -10.50 -7.04
CA THR A 326 7.36 -11.66 -7.72
C THR A 326 8.87 -11.66 -7.55
N VAL A 327 9.40 -12.64 -6.83
CA VAL A 327 10.83 -12.97 -6.90
C VAL A 327 11.05 -13.60 -8.28
N THR A 328 11.35 -12.77 -9.27
CA THR A 328 11.79 -13.25 -10.58
C THR A 328 13.31 -13.38 -10.54
N LEU A 329 13.80 -14.60 -10.37
CA LEU A 329 15.21 -14.89 -10.61
C LEU A 329 15.40 -15.06 -12.13
N SER A 330 15.93 -14.04 -12.81
CA SER A 330 16.25 -14.10 -14.24
C SER A 330 17.72 -13.84 -14.50
N GLY A 331 18.32 -14.62 -15.41
CA GLY A 331 19.61 -14.33 -16.01
C GLY A 331 20.49 -15.57 -16.13
N SER A 332 20.62 -16.10 -17.35
CA SER A 332 21.75 -17.00 -17.70
C SER A 332 23.01 -16.22 -18.07
N THR A 333 22.84 -14.95 -18.46
CA THR A 333 23.90 -14.06 -18.91
C THR A 333 23.74 -12.73 -18.19
N ILE A 334 24.69 -12.40 -17.32
CA ILE A 334 24.69 -11.15 -16.55
C ILE A 334 25.97 -10.40 -16.94
N TRP A 335 25.81 -9.18 -17.42
CA TRP A 335 26.90 -8.22 -17.52
C TRP A 335 26.63 -7.12 -16.50
N ALA A 336 27.57 -6.90 -15.59
CA ALA A 336 27.48 -5.89 -14.56
C ALA A 336 28.88 -5.36 -14.23
N GLU A 337 28.97 -4.06 -13.98
CA GLU A 337 30.16 -3.43 -13.43
C GLU A 337 30.31 -3.84 -11.96
N LYS A 338 31.51 -4.23 -11.53
CA LYS A 338 31.73 -4.72 -10.17
C LYS A 338 31.61 -3.59 -9.14
N GLU A 339 31.90 -2.37 -9.58
CA GLU A 339 31.97 -1.14 -8.79
C GLU A 339 30.61 -0.71 -8.24
N ILE A 340 29.52 -1.08 -8.93
CA ILE A 340 28.15 -0.76 -8.49
C ILE A 340 27.55 -1.87 -7.61
N LEU A 341 28.22 -3.01 -7.45
CA LEU A 341 27.68 -4.16 -6.73
C LEU A 341 28.18 -4.26 -5.27
N PRO A 342 27.34 -4.76 -4.34
CA PRO A 342 25.97 -5.22 -4.56
C PRO A 342 24.97 -4.05 -4.60
N LEU A 343 24.16 -3.98 -5.66
CA LEU A 343 22.95 -3.16 -5.65
C LEU A 343 21.87 -3.89 -4.86
N LYS A 344 21.36 -3.24 -3.82
CA LYS A 344 20.25 -3.74 -3.01
C LYS A 344 19.08 -2.78 -3.13
N ASN A 345 17.86 -3.33 -3.10
CA ASN A 345 16.61 -2.58 -2.94
C ASN A 345 16.35 -1.57 -4.08
N VAL A 346 16.84 -1.87 -5.29
CA VAL A 346 16.65 -1.05 -6.48
C VAL A 346 15.31 -1.40 -7.14
N PRO A 347 14.38 -0.44 -7.32
CA PRO A 347 13.11 -0.70 -7.99
C PRO A 347 13.34 -1.11 -9.45
N VAL A 348 12.61 -2.13 -9.90
CA VAL A 348 12.62 -2.57 -11.30
C VAL A 348 11.35 -2.04 -11.97
N ILE A 349 11.50 -1.02 -12.81
CA ILE A 349 10.39 -0.45 -13.57
C ILE A 349 10.22 -1.21 -14.89
N ARG A 350 8.96 -1.46 -15.26
CA ARG A 350 8.58 -2.13 -16.51
C ARG A 350 7.74 -1.17 -17.37
N PRO A 351 8.32 -0.50 -18.37
CA PRO A 351 7.54 0.27 -19.33
C PRO A 351 6.69 -0.66 -20.19
N VAL A 352 5.46 -0.22 -20.50
CA VAL A 352 4.57 -0.93 -21.42
C VAL A 352 4.61 -0.21 -22.76
N PHE A 353 4.91 -0.95 -23.82
CA PHE A 353 4.92 -0.43 -25.17
C PHE A 353 3.56 -0.70 -25.82
N GLY A 354 2.83 0.37 -26.18
CA GLY A 354 1.51 0.25 -26.82
C GLY A 354 1.57 -0.10 -28.31
N ARG A 355 2.76 -0.38 -28.85
CA ARG A 355 3.03 -0.64 -30.28
C ARG A 355 4.15 -1.66 -30.42
N GLU A 356 4.08 -2.50 -31.44
CA GLU A 356 5.12 -3.49 -31.80
C GLU A 356 6.46 -2.86 -32.23
N ASP A 357 6.45 -1.59 -32.66
CA ASP A 357 7.65 -0.84 -33.06
C ASP A 357 7.59 0.58 -32.47
N PRO A 358 7.95 0.76 -31.19
CA PRO A 358 7.85 2.05 -30.53
C PRO A 358 8.95 2.99 -31.06
N ALA A 359 8.56 4.20 -31.47
CA ALA A 359 9.54 5.24 -31.78
C ALA A 359 10.33 5.61 -30.51
N PRO A 360 11.53 6.21 -30.63
CA PRO A 360 12.30 6.65 -29.45
C PRO A 360 11.50 7.54 -28.48
N SER A 361 10.59 8.38 -29.01
CA SER A 361 9.67 9.19 -28.20
C SER A 361 8.65 8.38 -27.43
N ASP A 362 8.17 7.26 -27.99
CA ASP A 362 7.25 6.34 -27.31
C ASP A 362 7.97 5.63 -26.17
N ILE A 363 9.20 5.16 -26.40
CA ILE A 363 10.02 4.53 -25.36
C ILE A 363 10.27 5.50 -24.20
N SER A 364 10.70 6.72 -24.50
CA SER A 364 10.96 7.75 -23.49
C SER A 364 9.71 8.05 -22.66
N ARG A 365 8.56 8.18 -23.31
CA ARG A 365 7.27 8.38 -22.64
C ARG A 365 6.89 7.21 -21.75
N SER A 366 6.94 5.97 -22.25
CA SER A 366 6.61 4.76 -21.46
C SER A 366 7.55 4.59 -20.26
N ILE A 367 8.83 4.93 -20.39
CA ILE A 367 9.78 4.93 -19.25
C ILE A 367 9.37 6.01 -18.25
N THR A 368 9.06 7.23 -18.70
CA THR A 368 8.64 8.32 -17.82
C THR A 368 7.37 7.97 -17.04
N GLU A 369 6.37 7.38 -17.72
CA GLU A 369 5.14 6.89 -17.09
C GLU A 369 5.42 5.78 -16.06
N ALA A 370 6.35 4.86 -16.36
CA ALA A 370 6.75 3.81 -15.44
C ALA A 370 7.49 4.37 -14.20
N VAL A 371 8.38 5.34 -14.39
CA VAL A 371 9.07 6.05 -13.30
C VAL A 371 8.07 6.72 -12.37
N THR A 372 7.07 7.43 -12.93
CA THR A 372 6.02 8.07 -12.14
C THR A 372 5.20 7.05 -11.35
N ARG A 373 4.79 5.95 -12.00
CA ARG A 373 3.99 4.90 -11.35
C ARG A 373 4.72 4.20 -10.20
N TRP A 374 6.05 4.16 -10.25
CA TRP A 374 6.89 3.56 -9.20
C TRP A 374 7.44 4.58 -8.20
N ASP A 375 7.00 5.84 -8.27
CA ASP A 375 7.45 6.94 -7.39
C ASP A 375 8.97 7.12 -7.36
N VAL A 376 9.65 6.90 -8.50
CA VAL A 376 11.11 6.99 -8.63
C VAL A 376 11.53 8.43 -8.93
N ASN A 377 12.44 8.99 -8.14
CA ASN A 377 13.04 10.29 -8.43
C ASN A 377 14.26 10.13 -9.36
N LEU A 378 14.10 10.55 -10.62
CA LEU A 378 15.15 10.47 -11.66
C LEU A 378 16.48 11.15 -11.29
N ALA A 379 16.46 12.12 -10.37
CA ALA A 379 17.67 12.86 -9.99
C ALA A 379 18.49 12.18 -8.90
N THR A 380 17.87 11.32 -8.09
CA THR A 380 18.47 10.82 -6.84
C THR A 380 18.40 9.32 -6.67
N ASP A 381 17.42 8.65 -7.26
CA ASP A 381 17.10 7.27 -6.94
C ASP A 381 17.68 6.34 -8.01
N PRO A 382 18.48 5.33 -7.63
CA PRO A 382 18.84 4.27 -8.57
C PRO A 382 17.60 3.43 -8.89
N PHE A 383 17.44 3.06 -10.16
CA PHE A 383 16.38 2.15 -10.61
C PHE A 383 16.89 1.27 -11.76
N ALA A 384 16.26 0.11 -11.94
CA ALA A 384 16.51 -0.77 -13.07
C ALA A 384 15.33 -0.71 -14.04
N VAL A 385 15.60 -0.80 -15.34
CA VAL A 385 14.57 -0.86 -16.37
C VAL A 385 14.52 -2.28 -16.94
N ALA A 386 13.38 -2.94 -16.80
CA ALA A 386 13.12 -4.22 -17.44
C ALA A 386 12.31 -3.99 -18.72
N LEU A 387 12.95 -4.21 -19.87
CA LEU A 387 12.34 -4.07 -21.18
C LEU A 387 11.91 -5.43 -21.70
N GLU A 388 10.64 -5.56 -22.07
CA GLU A 388 10.14 -6.68 -22.84
C GLU A 388 10.04 -6.26 -24.29
N LEU A 389 10.75 -6.97 -25.17
CA LEU A 389 10.79 -6.73 -26.60
C LEU A 389 10.30 -7.99 -27.29
N ASP A 390 9.25 -7.85 -28.11
CA ASP A 390 8.69 -8.95 -28.89
C ASP A 390 9.54 -9.28 -30.14
N LYS A 391 10.65 -8.56 -30.35
CA LYS A 391 11.62 -8.78 -31.43
C LYS A 391 13.00 -9.12 -30.85
N ALA A 392 13.71 -9.98 -31.56
CA ALA A 392 15.12 -10.21 -31.28
C ALA A 392 15.90 -8.90 -31.45
N LEU A 393 16.70 -8.55 -30.45
CA LEU A 393 17.71 -7.51 -30.57
C LEU A 393 18.79 -8.04 -31.51
N ASP A 394 18.64 -7.77 -32.80
CA ASP A 394 19.67 -8.06 -33.79
C ASP A 394 20.48 -6.78 -34.03
N TYR A 395 21.79 -6.92 -34.12
CA TYR A 395 22.63 -5.79 -34.54
C TYR A 395 22.41 -5.61 -36.04
N GLN A 396 22.07 -4.40 -36.50
CA GLN A 396 22.23 -4.11 -37.93
C GLN A 396 23.72 -4.23 -38.24
N SER A 397 24.08 -5.30 -38.95
CA SER A 397 25.40 -5.55 -39.52
C SER A 397 25.83 -4.47 -40.49
#